data_AF-A0A370H4Y7-F1
#
_entry.id   AF-A0A370H4Y7-F1
#
_cell.length_a   1.000
_cell.length_b   1.000
_cell.length_c   1.000
_cell.angle_alpha   90.00
_cell.angle_beta   90.00
_cell.angle_gamma   90.00
#
_symmetry.space_group_name_H-M   'P 1'
#
loop_
_entity.id
_entity.type
_entity.pdbx_description
1 polymer ?
#
loop_
_entity_poly.entity_id
_entity_poly.type
_entity_poly.pdbx_seq_one_letter_code
_entity_poly.pdbx_strand_id
1 'polypeptide(L)'
;MAFRDREPDWDKPPLVARTYALPDLPWERIAGRLEQVAIAVLRLDARLQASGLSAGWQSRCDLTEAVRALILDGQLVDVGDLVLHDAGMDVRHPTHELTRAATALRARRTTLIRPAPWPLSIDGLSALRGIGPLAGEERGTPKGKPDPDDEAAYPPFAHDADPWQAHFAEIDALLERTSILLAGETPLPKRRSPLVYDAEVDEAEHEDLWLDVVQRTSPWPAVAAAAIAWDAWLDLNLYPRQPWLELILASATLRSKGLTTHLLPLAAGFKQSKFRPQGREGALEKLEGFCSVVEEAVAIGHKDLDRLILARELMSRVTARCRSSSKLPQLVDLFLSRPLVTVPLAAKLLRVTPKAVDLMLAQLGGALPRELTGRSRYRAWGIV
;
A
#
# COMPACT_ATOMS: atom_id res chain seq x y z
N MET A 1 -20.12 57.99 -18.59
CA MET A 1 -19.23 57.66 -19.72
C MET A 1 -17.80 57.77 -19.21
N ALA A 2 -17.15 56.62 -18.97
CA ALA A 2 -15.68 56.43 -18.93
C ALA A 2 -15.41 55.00 -18.41
N PHE A 3 -15.56 54.01 -19.28
CA PHE A 3 -14.89 52.73 -19.11
C PHE A 3 -13.39 53.00 -19.30
N ARG A 4 -12.57 52.77 -18.27
CA ARG A 4 -11.12 52.72 -18.43
C ARG A 4 -10.78 51.29 -18.82
N ASP A 5 -10.40 51.13 -20.08
CA ASP A 5 -9.83 49.90 -20.62
C ASP A 5 -8.61 49.50 -19.78
N ARG A 6 -8.69 48.32 -19.15
CA ARG A 6 -7.51 47.60 -18.67
C ARG A 6 -6.96 46.86 -19.88
N GLU A 7 -5.92 47.40 -20.49
CA GLU A 7 -5.11 46.65 -21.45
C GLU A 7 -4.52 45.41 -20.76
N PRO A 8 -4.51 44.24 -21.42
CA PRO A 8 -3.84 43.08 -20.89
C PRO A 8 -2.33 43.35 -20.88
N ASP A 9 -1.71 43.17 -19.72
CA ASP A 9 -0.27 43.23 -19.55
C ASP A 9 0.36 42.00 -20.25
N TRP A 10 0.86 42.21 -21.47
CA TRP A 10 1.50 41.19 -22.31
C TRP A 10 3.00 41.00 -21.99
N ASP A 11 3.54 41.74 -21.02
CA ASP A 11 4.97 41.70 -20.65
C ASP A 11 5.29 40.69 -19.53
N LYS A 12 4.41 39.70 -19.28
CA LYS A 12 4.82 38.54 -18.48
C LYS A 12 5.88 37.76 -19.27
N PRO A 13 7.10 37.59 -18.76
CA PRO A 13 8.08 36.72 -19.41
C PRO A 13 7.44 35.35 -19.61
N PRO A 14 7.73 34.63 -20.72
CA PRO A 14 7.21 33.28 -20.90
C PRO A 14 7.54 32.49 -19.64
N LEU A 15 6.55 31.80 -19.08
CA LEU A 15 6.75 30.89 -17.96
C LEU A 15 7.80 29.87 -18.42
N VAL A 16 9.06 30.08 -18.05
CA VAL A 16 10.12 29.11 -18.28
C VAL A 16 9.72 27.92 -17.44
N ALA A 17 9.30 26.83 -18.09
CA ALA A 17 8.90 25.62 -17.39
C ALA A 17 10.05 25.23 -16.45
N ARG A 18 9.78 25.31 -15.15
CA ARG A 18 10.74 24.87 -14.14
C ARG A 18 11.03 23.40 -14.41
N THR A 19 12.29 23.00 -14.31
CA THR A 19 12.71 21.62 -14.55
C THR A 19 13.55 21.18 -13.37
N TYR A 20 13.27 19.99 -12.82
CA TYR A 20 14.10 19.42 -11.77
C TYR A 20 15.43 18.97 -12.39
N ALA A 21 16.54 19.40 -11.80
CA ALA A 21 17.88 19.08 -12.30
C ALA A 21 18.23 17.64 -11.94
N LEU A 22 18.39 16.78 -12.95
CA LEU A 22 18.85 15.41 -12.72
C LEU A 22 20.36 15.44 -12.38
N PRO A 23 20.80 14.67 -11.37
CA PRO A 23 22.21 14.61 -11.03
C PRO A 23 23.00 13.88 -12.11
N ASP A 24 24.25 14.31 -12.30
CA ASP A 24 25.23 13.52 -13.06
C ASP A 24 25.76 12.39 -12.17
N LEU A 25 25.52 11.15 -12.59
CA LEU A 25 25.91 9.96 -11.83
C LEU A 25 27.17 9.34 -12.43
N PRO A 26 28.16 8.95 -11.60
CA PRO A 26 29.37 8.28 -12.09
C PRO A 26 29.05 6.83 -12.47
N TRP A 27 28.42 6.62 -13.63
CA TRP A 27 27.88 5.33 -14.09
C TRP A 27 28.91 4.19 -14.03
N GLU A 28 30.15 4.47 -14.42
CA GLU A 28 31.25 3.49 -14.37
C GLU A 28 31.53 2.95 -12.97
N ARG A 29 31.31 3.77 -11.92
CA ARG A 29 31.51 3.37 -10.52
C ARG A 29 30.32 2.62 -9.94
N ILE A 30 29.10 2.97 -10.35
CA ILE A 30 27.87 2.44 -9.76
C ILE A 30 27.25 1.26 -10.53
N ALA A 31 27.57 1.07 -11.80
CA ALA A 31 26.94 0.06 -12.65
C ALA A 31 26.99 -1.35 -12.03
N GLY A 32 28.17 -1.79 -11.57
CA GLY A 32 28.31 -3.10 -10.92
C GLY A 32 27.54 -3.23 -9.62
N ARG A 33 27.38 -2.15 -8.86
CA ARG A 33 26.58 -2.11 -7.64
C ARG A 33 25.08 -2.25 -7.96
N LEU A 34 24.59 -1.49 -8.93
CA LEU A 34 23.19 -1.53 -9.38
C LEU A 34 22.82 -2.92 -9.91
N GLU A 35 23.72 -3.55 -10.66
CA GLU A 35 23.53 -4.92 -11.18
C GLU A 35 23.38 -5.94 -10.05
N GLN A 36 24.24 -5.88 -9.03
CA GLN A 36 24.15 -6.79 -7.87
C GLN A 36 22.80 -6.65 -7.13
N VAL A 37 22.33 -5.42 -6.92
CA VAL A 37 21.02 -5.16 -6.28
C VAL A 37 19.89 -5.69 -7.16
N ALA A 38 19.94 -5.45 -8.48
CA ALA A 38 18.95 -5.96 -9.42
C ALA A 38 18.89 -7.50 -9.40
N ILE A 39 20.05 -8.18 -9.41
CA ILE A 39 20.12 -9.65 -9.30
C ILE A 39 19.51 -10.14 -7.98
N ALA A 40 19.72 -9.43 -6.87
CA ALA A 40 19.13 -9.80 -5.59
C ALA A 40 17.59 -9.73 -5.63
N VAL A 41 17.03 -8.67 -6.24
CA VAL A 41 15.58 -8.54 -6.44
C VAL A 41 15.04 -9.66 -7.32
N LEU A 42 15.68 -9.94 -8.46
CA LEU A 42 15.27 -11.01 -9.37
C LEU A 42 15.32 -12.41 -8.72
N ARG A 43 16.29 -12.66 -7.83
CA ARG A 43 16.36 -13.91 -7.05
C ARG A 43 15.19 -14.05 -6.08
N LEU A 44 14.75 -12.96 -5.45
CA LEU A 44 13.55 -12.98 -4.61
C LEU A 44 12.30 -13.30 -5.44
N ASP A 45 12.11 -12.63 -6.58
CA ASP A 45 10.99 -12.89 -7.49
C ASP A 45 10.96 -14.35 -7.96
N ALA A 46 12.12 -14.89 -8.37
CA ALA A 46 12.23 -16.29 -8.78
C ALA A 46 11.86 -17.27 -7.65
N ARG A 47 12.27 -16.98 -6.40
CA ARG A 47 11.89 -17.80 -5.24
C ARG A 47 10.40 -17.69 -4.91
N LEU A 48 9.83 -16.48 -4.99
CA LEU A 48 8.40 -16.26 -4.77
C LEU A 48 7.58 -17.07 -5.79
N GLN A 49 7.92 -16.94 -7.08
CA GLN A 49 7.28 -17.70 -8.15
C GLN A 49 7.42 -19.22 -7.95
N ALA A 50 8.63 -19.71 -7.71
CA ALA A 50 8.89 -21.15 -7.51
C ALA A 50 8.15 -21.71 -6.27
N SER A 51 7.95 -20.89 -5.24
CA SER A 51 7.24 -21.30 -4.03
C SER A 51 5.73 -21.42 -4.23
N GLY A 52 5.12 -20.70 -5.18
CA GLY A 52 3.67 -20.58 -5.30
C GLY A 52 3.01 -19.79 -4.15
N LEU A 53 3.78 -19.07 -3.34
CA LEU A 53 3.30 -18.34 -2.16
C LEU A 53 3.27 -16.81 -2.35
N SER A 54 3.52 -16.32 -3.57
CA SER A 54 3.69 -14.89 -3.85
C SER A 54 2.53 -14.01 -3.36
N ALA A 55 1.28 -14.43 -3.59
CA ALA A 55 0.10 -13.67 -3.15
C ALA A 55 0.00 -13.58 -1.61
N GLY A 56 0.24 -14.71 -0.93
CA GLY A 56 0.24 -14.78 0.53
C GLY A 56 1.39 -14.00 1.18
N TRP A 57 2.54 -13.97 0.51
CA TRP A 57 3.68 -13.14 0.89
C TRP A 57 3.35 -11.65 0.71
N GLN A 58 2.85 -11.24 -0.46
CA GLN A 58 2.55 -9.85 -0.76
C GLN A 58 1.48 -9.28 0.19
N SER A 59 0.41 -10.04 0.47
CA SER A 59 -0.65 -9.58 1.36
C SER A 59 -0.15 -9.32 2.80
N ARG A 60 0.85 -10.05 3.27
CA ARG A 60 1.48 -9.84 4.59
C ARG A 60 2.48 -8.72 4.56
N CYS A 61 3.28 -8.67 3.49
CA CYS A 61 4.21 -7.59 3.21
C CYS A 61 3.47 -6.24 3.21
N ASP A 62 2.27 -6.16 2.63
CA ASP A 62 1.52 -4.90 2.59
C ASP A 62 1.10 -4.41 3.98
N LEU A 63 0.68 -5.31 4.87
CA LEU A 63 0.31 -5.00 6.25
C LEU A 63 1.51 -4.57 7.08
N THR A 64 2.60 -5.34 7.00
CA THR A 64 3.82 -5.02 7.74
C THR A 64 4.40 -3.70 7.24
N GLU A 65 4.40 -3.47 5.93
CA GLU A 65 4.90 -2.23 5.33
C GLU A 65 4.10 -1.02 5.76
N ALA A 66 2.76 -1.09 5.74
CA ALA A 66 1.92 0.01 6.19
C ALA A 66 2.26 0.40 7.63
N VAL A 67 2.40 -0.56 8.54
CA VAL A 67 2.84 -0.29 9.92
C VAL A 67 4.25 0.30 9.97
N ARG A 68 5.20 -0.24 9.17
CA ARG A 68 6.59 0.25 9.16
C ARG A 68 6.68 1.69 8.69
N ALA A 69 5.89 2.07 7.69
CA ALA A 69 5.85 3.43 7.17
C ALA A 69 5.37 4.42 8.25
N LEU A 70 4.36 4.05 9.04
CA LEU A 70 3.91 4.87 10.16
C LEU A 70 4.95 4.97 11.28
N ILE A 71 5.73 3.91 11.53
CA ILE A 71 6.83 3.97 12.50
C ILE A 71 7.95 4.91 12.04
N LEU A 72 8.20 5.01 10.73
CA LEU A 72 9.16 5.98 10.19
C LEU A 72 8.69 7.43 10.44
N ASP A 73 7.38 7.67 10.44
CA ASP A 73 6.74 8.94 10.81
C ASP A 73 6.59 9.13 12.34
N GLY A 74 7.22 8.26 13.14
CA GLY A 74 7.19 8.35 14.61
C GLY A 74 5.89 7.87 15.26
N GLN A 75 4.99 7.22 14.51
CA GLN A 75 3.72 6.69 15.01
C GLN A 75 3.81 5.18 15.31
N LEU A 76 3.24 4.75 16.43
CA LEU A 76 3.21 3.34 16.82
C LEU A 76 1.84 2.75 16.50
N VAL A 77 1.84 1.72 15.64
CA VAL A 77 0.66 0.93 15.30
C VAL A 77 1.01 -0.54 15.46
N ASP A 78 0.15 -1.32 16.10
CA ASP A 78 0.32 -2.77 16.16
C ASP A 78 -0.16 -3.42 14.86
N VAL A 79 0.59 -4.42 14.37
CA VAL A 79 0.21 -5.14 13.14
C VAL A 79 -1.08 -5.92 13.34
N GLY A 80 -1.31 -6.47 14.53
CA GLY A 80 -2.56 -7.16 14.89
C GLY A 80 -3.75 -6.21 14.83
N ASP A 81 -3.61 -4.99 15.37
CA ASP A 81 -4.67 -3.97 15.29
C ASP A 81 -4.97 -3.59 13.83
N LEU A 82 -3.96 -3.36 12.99
CA LEU A 82 -4.17 -3.08 11.56
C LEU A 82 -4.83 -4.25 10.82
N VAL A 83 -4.39 -5.47 11.12
CA VAL A 83 -4.96 -6.70 10.57
C VAL A 83 -6.44 -6.87 10.95
N LEU A 84 -6.81 -6.52 12.18
CA LEU A 84 -8.21 -6.58 12.63
C LEU A 84 -9.04 -5.45 12.03
N HIS A 85 -8.49 -4.25 11.93
CA HIS A 85 -9.14 -3.11 11.29
C HIS A 85 -9.43 -3.36 9.82
N ASP A 86 -8.45 -3.90 9.08
CA ASP A 86 -8.59 -4.29 7.68
C ASP A 86 -9.69 -5.35 7.47
N ALA A 87 -9.94 -6.18 8.47
CA ALA A 87 -11.01 -7.18 8.47
C ALA A 87 -12.36 -6.65 9.00
N GLY A 88 -12.47 -5.37 9.37
CA GLY A 88 -13.67 -4.81 10.00
C GLY A 88 -13.97 -5.39 11.40
N MET A 89 -12.95 -5.93 12.07
CA MET A 89 -13.06 -6.61 13.36
C MET A 89 -12.37 -5.81 14.49
N ASP A 90 -12.47 -4.49 14.42
CA ASP A 90 -11.86 -3.60 15.39
C ASP A 90 -12.22 -3.97 16.83
N VAL A 91 -11.20 -3.99 17.70
CA VAL A 91 -11.38 -4.26 19.12
C VAL A 91 -11.81 -3.02 19.87
N ARG A 92 -11.40 -1.86 19.38
CA ARG A 92 -11.60 -0.54 19.97
C ARG A 92 -11.91 0.44 18.84
N HIS A 93 -12.41 1.61 19.20
CA HIS A 93 -12.55 2.69 18.23
C HIS A 93 -11.20 2.97 17.55
N PRO A 94 -11.13 3.01 16.21
CA PRO A 94 -9.87 3.22 15.51
C PRO A 94 -9.19 4.50 15.94
N THR A 95 -7.91 4.40 16.30
CA THR A 95 -7.11 5.59 16.54
C THR A 95 -6.80 6.30 15.23
N HIS A 96 -6.34 7.55 15.32
CA HIS A 96 -5.93 8.30 14.14
C HIS A 96 -4.75 7.62 13.43
N GLU A 97 -3.79 7.07 14.18
CA GLU A 97 -2.64 6.33 13.66
C GLU A 97 -3.07 5.06 12.93
N LEU A 98 -4.04 4.32 13.48
CA LEU A 98 -4.60 3.13 12.85
C LEU A 98 -5.31 3.48 11.53
N THR A 99 -6.05 4.59 11.50
CA THR A 99 -6.72 5.08 10.30
C THR A 99 -5.72 5.51 9.21
N ARG A 100 -4.59 6.12 9.60
CA ARG A 100 -3.50 6.45 8.66
C ARG A 100 -2.81 5.19 8.14
N ALA A 101 -2.54 4.21 8.99
CA ALA A 101 -1.99 2.91 8.57
C ALA A 101 -2.92 2.18 7.59
N ALA A 102 -4.23 2.23 7.82
CA ALA A 102 -5.23 1.71 6.89
C ALA A 102 -5.20 2.43 5.53
N THR A 103 -4.94 3.74 5.53
CA THR A 103 -4.80 4.52 4.29
C THR A 103 -3.53 4.14 3.52
N ALA A 104 -2.39 3.99 4.21
CA ALA A 104 -1.15 3.51 3.59
C ALA A 104 -1.31 2.08 3.02
N LEU A 105 -2.00 1.20 3.75
CA LEU A 105 -2.32 -0.16 3.30
C LEU A 105 -3.19 -0.14 2.02
N ARG A 106 -4.24 0.68 2.00
CA ARG A 106 -5.08 0.87 0.81
C ARG A 106 -4.27 1.38 -0.38
N ALA A 107 -3.46 2.42 -0.18
CA ALA A 107 -2.63 2.97 -1.26
C ALA A 107 -1.67 1.92 -1.83
N ARG A 108 -1.05 1.10 -0.97
CA ARG A 108 -0.16 0.02 -1.40
C ARG A 108 -0.90 -1.06 -2.22
N ARG A 109 -2.08 -1.49 -1.76
CA ARG A 109 -2.90 -2.47 -2.49
C ARG A 109 -3.43 -1.93 -3.81
N THR A 110 -3.91 -0.69 -3.84
CA THR A 110 -4.32 0.00 -5.08
C THR A 110 -3.16 0.07 -6.06
N THR A 111 -1.97 0.41 -5.56
CA THR A 111 -0.74 0.44 -6.35
C THR A 111 -0.45 -0.93 -6.97
N LEU A 112 -0.63 -2.04 -6.25
CA LEU A 112 -0.39 -3.38 -6.76
C LEU A 112 -1.45 -3.85 -7.79
N ILE A 113 -2.74 -3.62 -7.50
CA ILE A 113 -3.87 -4.06 -8.32
C ILE A 113 -3.88 -3.36 -9.68
N ARG A 114 -3.51 -2.07 -9.71
CA ARG A 114 -3.47 -1.29 -10.94
C ARG A 114 -2.20 -1.60 -11.73
N PRO A 115 -2.29 -1.78 -13.07
CA PRO A 115 -1.14 -2.10 -13.90
C PRO A 115 -0.12 -0.95 -13.86
N ALA A 116 1.16 -1.27 -13.72
CA ALA A 116 2.20 -0.27 -13.92
C ALA A 116 2.21 0.16 -15.41
N PRO A 117 2.41 1.45 -15.76
CA PRO A 117 2.88 2.54 -14.91
C PRO A 117 1.77 3.41 -14.28
N TRP A 118 0.51 2.98 -14.20
CA TRP A 118 -0.60 3.80 -13.67
C TRP A 118 -0.33 4.50 -12.32
N PRO A 119 0.33 3.87 -11.32
CA PRO A 119 0.65 4.57 -10.07
C PRO A 119 1.57 5.80 -10.22
N LEU A 120 2.26 5.91 -11.36
CA LEU A 120 3.21 6.96 -11.71
C LEU A 120 2.60 7.94 -12.74
N SER A 121 1.28 8.18 -12.66
CA SER A 121 0.56 9.16 -13.47
C SER A 121 -0.16 10.17 -12.58
N ILE A 122 -0.60 11.29 -13.15
CA ILE A 122 -1.40 12.32 -12.46
C ILE A 122 -2.65 11.69 -11.81
N ASP A 123 -3.37 10.84 -12.56
CA ASP A 123 -4.55 10.13 -12.07
C ASP A 123 -4.20 9.15 -10.94
N GLY A 124 -3.07 8.45 -11.06
CA GLY A 124 -2.56 7.54 -10.04
C GLY A 124 -2.22 8.26 -8.76
N LEU A 125 -1.47 9.36 -8.83
CA LEU A 125 -1.13 10.20 -7.68
C LEU A 125 -2.39 10.74 -6.99
N SER A 126 -3.32 11.30 -7.76
CA SER A 126 -4.61 11.80 -7.24
C SER A 126 -5.36 10.72 -6.45
N ALA A 127 -5.52 9.53 -7.05
CA ALA A 127 -6.21 8.42 -6.40
C ALA A 127 -5.47 7.91 -5.14
N LEU A 128 -4.14 7.81 -5.17
CA LEU A 128 -3.34 7.32 -4.05
C LEU A 128 -3.31 8.31 -2.86
N ARG A 129 -3.46 9.62 -3.12
CA ARG A 129 -3.66 10.64 -2.08
C ARG A 129 -5.02 10.53 -1.36
N GLY A 130 -5.96 9.77 -1.94
CA GLY A 130 -7.35 9.74 -1.52
C GLY A 130 -8.21 10.86 -2.10
N ILE A 131 -7.81 11.47 -3.22
CA ILE A 131 -8.57 12.51 -3.94
C ILE A 131 -9.06 11.93 -5.27
N GLY A 132 -10.36 11.61 -5.35
CA GLY A 132 -11.02 11.19 -6.59
C GLY A 132 -11.66 9.80 -6.50
N PRO A 133 -12.69 9.51 -7.32
CA PRO A 133 -13.33 8.21 -7.35
C PRO A 133 -12.38 7.15 -7.94
N LEU A 134 -12.29 5.99 -7.29
CA LEU A 134 -11.67 4.79 -7.85
C LEU A 134 -12.54 4.32 -9.03
N ALA A 135 -12.27 4.80 -10.24
CA ALA A 135 -13.04 4.43 -11.42
C ALA A 135 -12.97 2.91 -11.67
N GLY A 136 -14.13 2.21 -11.66
CA GLY A 136 -14.21 0.85 -12.21
C GLY A 136 -15.23 -0.17 -11.67
N GLU A 137 -16.11 0.12 -10.71
CA GLU A 137 -17.03 -0.92 -10.19
C GLU A 137 -18.51 -0.52 -10.24
N GLU A 138 -19.16 -0.77 -11.39
CA GLU A 138 -20.62 -0.89 -11.49
C GLU A 138 -21.04 -2.31 -11.09
N ARG A 139 -21.65 -2.50 -9.91
CA ARG A 139 -22.46 -3.70 -9.62
C ARG A 139 -23.65 -3.37 -8.72
N GLY A 140 -24.86 -3.66 -9.23
CA GLY A 140 -26.14 -3.42 -8.58
C GLY A 140 -26.45 -4.36 -7.40
N THR A 141 -27.27 -3.86 -6.48
CA THR A 141 -27.71 -4.51 -5.24
C THR A 141 -29.12 -5.10 -5.33
N PRO A 142 -29.39 -6.24 -4.66
CA PRO A 142 -30.71 -6.57 -4.12
C PRO A 142 -30.90 -6.00 -2.70
N LYS A 143 -32.16 -5.74 -2.34
CA LYS A 143 -32.66 -5.07 -1.12
C LYS A 143 -32.76 -6.01 0.09
N GLY A 144 -32.47 -5.50 1.31
CA GLY A 144 -32.92 -6.08 2.59
C GLY A 144 -32.09 -5.63 3.81
N LYS A 145 -32.75 -5.36 4.97
CA LYS A 145 -32.10 -4.96 6.24
C LYS A 145 -31.55 -6.20 7.00
N PRO A 146 -30.45 -6.09 7.79
CA PRO A 146 -29.82 -7.24 8.46
C PRO A 146 -30.49 -7.61 9.80
N ASP A 147 -30.57 -8.92 10.05
CA ASP A 147 -31.09 -9.60 11.25
C ASP A 147 -29.92 -9.96 12.21
N PRO A 148 -30.04 -9.89 13.54
CA PRO A 148 -28.98 -10.32 14.47
C PRO A 148 -28.60 -11.82 14.42
N ASP A 149 -29.37 -12.68 13.73
CA ASP A 149 -29.01 -14.07 13.39
C ASP A 149 -28.46 -14.24 11.95
N ASP A 150 -28.13 -13.14 11.27
CA ASP A 150 -27.75 -13.11 9.85
C ASP A 150 -26.29 -13.56 9.61
N GLU A 151 -26.13 -14.70 8.94
CA GLU A 151 -24.87 -15.34 8.52
C GLU A 151 -24.01 -14.49 7.55
N ALA A 152 -24.45 -13.28 7.19
CA ALA A 152 -23.75 -12.33 6.33
C ALA A 152 -22.83 -11.33 7.05
N ALA A 153 -22.77 -11.31 8.38
CA ALA A 153 -22.01 -10.33 9.18
C ALA A 153 -20.46 -10.45 9.14
N TYR A 154 -19.90 -11.15 8.15
CA TYR A 154 -18.47 -11.14 7.85
C TYR A 154 -18.22 -10.34 6.58
N PRO A 155 -17.65 -9.12 6.68
CA PRO A 155 -17.18 -8.39 5.51
C PRO A 155 -16.18 -9.26 4.75
N PRO A 156 -16.37 -9.48 3.45
CA PRO A 156 -15.35 -10.09 2.62
C PRO A 156 -14.11 -9.19 2.59
N PHE A 157 -12.94 -9.77 2.79
CA PHE A 157 -11.66 -9.08 2.58
C PHE A 157 -11.67 -8.45 1.19
N ALA A 158 -11.62 -7.11 1.11
CA ALA A 158 -11.31 -6.19 -0.01
C ALA A 158 -11.62 -6.60 -1.47
N HIS A 159 -12.43 -7.63 -1.72
CA HIS A 159 -12.70 -8.12 -3.06
C HIS A 159 -14.14 -8.54 -3.33
N ASP A 160 -15.06 -8.49 -2.36
CA ASP A 160 -16.49 -8.71 -2.66
C ASP A 160 -17.41 -7.92 -1.69
N ALA A 161 -17.68 -6.64 -2.00
CA ALA A 161 -18.76 -5.74 -1.49
C ALA A 161 -18.81 -5.29 0.01
N ASP A 162 -19.22 -4.03 0.21
CA ASP A 162 -18.72 -3.09 1.22
C ASP A 162 -19.73 -2.64 2.32
N PRO A 163 -19.37 -2.61 3.63
CA PRO A 163 -20.20 -2.14 4.77
C PRO A 163 -20.46 -0.62 4.88
N TRP A 164 -19.85 0.23 4.04
CA TRP A 164 -19.93 1.70 4.13
C TRP A 164 -21.15 2.33 3.43
N GLN A 165 -22.10 1.53 2.97
CA GLN A 165 -23.20 1.94 2.11
C GLN A 165 -24.12 3.02 2.72
N ALA A 166 -24.33 3.00 4.03
CA ALA A 166 -25.13 4.01 4.73
C ALA A 166 -24.40 5.36 4.85
N HIS A 167 -23.07 5.31 5.02
CA HIS A 167 -22.24 6.51 5.10
C HIS A 167 -22.04 7.15 3.72
N PHE A 168 -22.00 6.36 2.65
CA PHE A 168 -21.93 6.89 1.29
C PHE A 168 -23.25 7.52 0.84
N ALA A 169 -24.41 7.00 1.23
CA ALA A 169 -25.69 7.68 0.97
C ALA A 169 -25.79 9.04 1.67
N GLU A 170 -25.18 9.17 2.86
CA GLU A 170 -25.12 10.43 3.60
C GLU A 170 -24.13 11.42 2.97
N ILE A 171 -23.00 10.92 2.45
CA ILE A 171 -22.02 11.68 1.68
C ILE A 171 -22.58 12.10 0.33
N ASP A 172 -23.34 11.25 -0.36
CA ASP A 172 -23.99 11.55 -1.63
C ASP A 172 -25.09 12.59 -1.45
N ALA A 173 -25.89 12.51 -0.38
CA ALA A 173 -26.86 13.54 -0.03
C ALA A 173 -26.20 14.87 0.40
N LEU A 174 -24.95 14.82 0.87
CA LEU A 174 -24.14 16.00 1.16
C LEU A 174 -23.50 16.55 -0.13
N LEU A 175 -23.07 15.68 -1.04
CA LEU A 175 -22.53 16.02 -2.36
C LEU A 175 -23.60 16.58 -3.29
N GLU A 176 -24.83 16.10 -3.21
CA GLU A 176 -25.96 16.66 -3.94
C GLU A 176 -26.28 18.06 -3.40
N ARG A 177 -26.28 18.24 -2.07
CA ARG A 177 -26.36 19.56 -1.43
C ARG A 177 -25.20 20.49 -1.80
N THR A 178 -23.96 20.00 -1.91
CA THR A 178 -22.82 20.81 -2.36
C THR A 178 -22.82 21.04 -3.86
N SER A 179 -23.37 20.14 -4.67
CA SER A 179 -23.52 20.30 -6.13
C SER A 179 -24.55 21.38 -6.45
N ILE A 180 -25.64 21.46 -5.67
CA ILE A 180 -26.63 22.54 -5.73
C ILE A 180 -25.98 23.89 -5.34
N LEU A 181 -25.03 23.90 -4.40
CA LEU A 181 -24.24 25.09 -4.06
C LEU A 181 -23.17 25.44 -5.13
N LEU A 182 -22.57 24.42 -5.76
CA LEU A 182 -21.53 24.55 -6.80
C LEU A 182 -22.09 24.95 -8.17
N ALA A 183 -23.37 24.67 -8.45
CA ALA A 183 -24.06 24.98 -9.70
C ALA A 183 -24.35 26.48 -9.92
N GLY A 184 -23.84 27.38 -9.06
CA GLY A 184 -23.82 28.81 -9.42
C GLY A 184 -23.59 29.84 -8.32
N GLU A 185 -23.54 29.49 -7.03
CA GLU A 185 -23.34 30.50 -5.96
C GLU A 185 -21.93 30.37 -5.35
N THR A 186 -20.92 30.53 -6.22
CA THR A 186 -19.46 30.65 -5.94
C THR A 186 -18.90 29.93 -4.71
N PRO A 187 -18.09 28.86 -4.87
CA PRO A 187 -17.27 28.35 -3.79
C PRO A 187 -15.98 29.16 -3.73
N LEU A 188 -15.87 30.00 -2.71
CA LEU A 188 -14.57 30.48 -2.22
C LEU A 188 -13.62 29.27 -2.08
N PRO A 189 -12.32 29.39 -2.43
CA PRO A 189 -11.36 28.40 -1.99
C PRO A 189 -11.53 28.29 -0.48
N LYS A 190 -11.78 27.08 0.03
CA LYS A 190 -11.71 26.85 1.48
C LYS A 190 -10.38 27.44 1.91
N ARG A 191 -10.40 28.59 2.59
CA ARG A 191 -9.22 29.14 3.24
C ARG A 191 -8.87 28.15 4.33
N ARG A 192 -8.10 27.13 3.93
CA ARG A 192 -7.35 26.26 4.83
C ARG A 192 -6.46 27.19 5.64
N SER A 193 -6.34 26.94 6.94
CA SER A 193 -5.61 27.82 7.85
C SER A 193 -4.20 28.11 7.27
N PRO A 194 -3.84 29.39 7.02
CA PRO A 194 -2.52 29.78 6.50
C PRO A 194 -1.35 29.41 7.43
N LEU A 195 -1.66 28.96 8.64
CA LEU A 195 -0.67 28.52 9.64
C LEU A 195 -0.09 27.13 9.35
N VAL A 196 -0.64 26.39 8.37
CA VAL A 196 -0.25 25.00 8.03
C VAL A 196 -0.07 24.80 6.52
N TYR A 197 -0.37 25.80 5.69
CA TYR A 197 -0.22 25.75 4.24
C TYR A 197 0.59 26.96 3.80
N ASP A 198 1.75 26.71 3.20
CA ASP A 198 2.48 27.77 2.52
C ASP A 198 1.76 28.03 1.19
N ALA A 199 1.06 29.15 1.12
CA ALA A 199 0.26 29.53 -0.05
C ALA A 199 1.13 29.79 -1.30
N GLU A 200 2.46 29.82 -1.13
CA GLU A 200 3.44 29.98 -2.20
C GLU A 200 3.89 28.64 -2.81
N VAL A 201 3.57 27.49 -2.19
CA VAL A 201 3.94 26.15 -2.72
C VAL A 201 2.86 25.65 -3.67
N ASP A 202 3.18 25.63 -4.96
CA ASP A 202 2.35 25.02 -5.98
C ASP A 202 2.56 23.48 -5.99
N GLU A 203 1.68 22.77 -5.28
CA GLU A 203 1.70 21.31 -5.20
C GLU A 203 1.53 20.66 -6.58
N ALA A 204 0.78 21.28 -7.50
CA ALA A 204 0.59 20.76 -8.86
C ALA A 204 1.86 20.91 -9.69
N GLU A 205 2.57 22.04 -9.56
CA GLU A 205 3.89 22.22 -10.19
C GLU A 205 4.89 21.17 -9.68
N HIS A 206 4.91 20.88 -8.38
CA HIS A 206 5.80 19.86 -7.81
C HIS A 206 5.45 18.44 -8.31
N GLU A 207 4.16 18.14 -8.51
CA GLU A 207 3.73 16.88 -9.14
C GLU A 207 4.25 16.77 -10.57
N ASP A 208 4.07 17.82 -11.38
CA ASP A 208 4.54 17.87 -12.76
C ASP A 208 6.07 17.71 -12.84
N LEU A 209 6.82 18.40 -11.97
CA LEU A 209 8.27 18.27 -11.85
C LEU A 209 8.69 16.84 -11.50
N TRP A 210 8.01 16.20 -10.57
CA TRP A 210 8.34 14.83 -10.17
C TRP A 210 8.00 13.81 -11.27
N LEU A 211 6.88 13.99 -11.96
CA LEU A 211 6.51 13.14 -13.11
C LEU A 211 7.50 13.32 -14.27
N ASP A 212 8.00 14.53 -14.52
CA ASP A 212 9.09 14.78 -15.47
C ASP A 212 10.38 14.02 -15.08
N VAL A 213 10.73 13.97 -13.78
CA VAL A 213 11.86 13.15 -13.29
C VAL A 213 11.64 11.68 -13.59
N VAL A 214 10.45 11.14 -13.31
CA VAL A 214 10.11 9.73 -13.61
C VAL A 214 10.21 9.44 -15.12
N GLN A 215 9.74 10.37 -15.96
CA GLN A 215 9.79 10.24 -17.41
C GLN A 215 11.23 10.31 -17.95
N ARG A 216 12.04 11.28 -17.50
CA ARG A 216 13.41 11.49 -17.98
C ARG A 216 14.39 10.44 -17.48
N THR A 217 14.09 9.78 -16.36
CA THR A 217 14.83 8.60 -15.87
C THR A 217 14.28 7.28 -16.47
N SER A 218 13.38 7.36 -17.46
CA SER A 218 12.90 6.19 -18.19
C SER A 218 14.02 5.29 -18.79
N PRO A 219 15.10 5.82 -19.40
CA PRO A 219 16.18 4.99 -19.94
C PRO A 219 17.17 4.48 -18.88
N TRP A 220 17.06 4.90 -17.61
CA TRP A 220 18.02 4.54 -16.57
C TRP A 220 17.75 3.14 -15.99
N PRO A 221 18.76 2.47 -15.39
CA PRO A 221 18.55 1.25 -14.63
C PRO A 221 17.48 1.41 -13.55
N ALA A 222 16.66 0.39 -13.33
CA ALA A 222 15.49 0.45 -12.43
C ALA A 222 15.80 0.97 -11.03
N VAL A 223 16.87 0.48 -10.42
CA VAL A 223 17.30 0.90 -9.07
C VAL A 223 17.71 2.37 -9.06
N ALA A 224 18.41 2.85 -10.10
CA ALA A 224 18.82 4.25 -10.19
C ALA A 224 17.63 5.19 -10.44
N ALA A 225 16.72 4.83 -11.35
CA ALA A 225 15.51 5.60 -11.60
C ALA A 225 14.64 5.70 -10.34
N ALA A 226 14.44 4.59 -9.62
CA ALA A 226 13.69 4.59 -8.37
C ALA A 226 14.38 5.44 -7.28
N ALA A 227 15.71 5.38 -7.16
CA ALA A 227 16.45 6.20 -6.21
C ALA A 227 16.33 7.71 -6.50
N ILE A 228 16.45 8.12 -7.76
CA ILE A 228 16.33 9.54 -8.14
C ILE A 228 14.90 10.04 -8.02
N ALA A 229 13.90 9.24 -8.43
CA ALA A 229 12.50 9.61 -8.23
C ALA A 229 12.15 9.73 -6.74
N TRP A 230 12.67 8.84 -5.90
CA TRP A 230 12.52 8.92 -4.44
C TRP A 230 13.20 10.15 -3.86
N ASP A 231 14.43 10.47 -4.29
CA ASP A 231 15.15 11.65 -3.81
C ASP A 231 14.46 12.95 -4.23
N ALA A 232 14.05 13.05 -5.50
CA ALA A 232 13.30 14.19 -6.00
C ALA A 232 11.98 14.40 -5.26
N TRP A 233 11.29 13.32 -4.86
CA TRP A 233 10.09 13.42 -4.03
C TRP A 233 10.36 14.09 -2.69
N LEU A 234 11.45 13.70 -2.01
CA LEU A 234 11.86 14.27 -0.73
C LEU A 234 12.28 15.73 -0.88
N ASP A 235 13.06 16.05 -1.90
CA ASP A 235 13.54 17.41 -2.19
C ASP A 235 12.38 18.36 -2.55
N LEU A 236 11.40 17.89 -3.31
CA LEU A 236 10.18 18.63 -3.65
C LEU A 236 9.18 18.69 -2.49
N ASN A 237 9.45 17.95 -1.40
CA ASN A 237 8.60 17.86 -0.21
C ASN A 237 7.14 17.50 -0.57
N LEU A 238 6.95 16.54 -1.47
CA LEU A 238 5.62 16.13 -1.95
C LEU A 238 4.82 15.44 -0.83
N TYR A 239 3.59 15.92 -0.66
CA TYR A 239 2.61 15.47 0.35
C TYR A 239 3.21 15.21 1.74
N PRO A 240 3.61 16.25 2.51
CA PRO A 240 4.28 16.08 3.81
C PRO A 240 3.45 15.31 4.86
N ARG A 241 2.14 15.18 4.66
CA ARG A 241 1.22 14.44 5.55
C ARG A 241 1.11 12.95 5.23
N GLN A 242 1.62 12.54 4.06
CA GLN A 242 1.63 11.17 3.56
C GLN A 242 3.06 10.74 3.19
N PRO A 243 4.04 10.85 4.12
CA PRO A 243 5.44 10.49 3.90
C PRO A 243 5.63 8.96 3.93
N TRP A 244 4.63 8.21 3.48
CA TRP A 244 4.72 6.79 3.20
C TRP A 244 4.57 6.54 1.70
N LEU A 245 4.07 7.52 0.95
CA LEU A 245 3.75 7.39 -0.46
C LEU A 245 5.02 7.35 -1.31
N GLU A 246 6.09 8.02 -0.90
CA GLU A 246 7.37 8.04 -1.60
C GLU A 246 8.01 6.65 -1.70
N LEU A 247 7.94 5.84 -0.63
CA LEU A 247 8.47 4.48 -0.65
C LEU A 247 7.55 3.51 -1.41
N ILE A 248 6.23 3.73 -1.38
CA ILE A 248 5.29 2.98 -2.23
C ILE A 248 5.58 3.26 -3.71
N LEU A 249 5.77 4.53 -4.08
CA LEU A 249 6.03 4.93 -5.45
C LEU A 249 7.44 4.55 -5.92
N ALA A 250 8.46 4.58 -5.05
CA ALA A 250 9.77 4.02 -5.36
C ALA A 250 9.67 2.53 -5.73
N SER A 251 8.87 1.76 -4.97
CA SER A 251 8.56 0.37 -5.26
C SER A 251 7.75 0.21 -6.57
N ALA A 252 6.82 1.12 -6.84
CA ALA A 252 6.07 1.16 -8.09
C ALA A 252 6.98 1.48 -9.30
N THR A 253 8.02 2.30 -9.14
CA THR A 253 9.02 2.59 -10.17
C THR A 253 9.85 1.35 -10.51
N LEU A 254 10.27 0.58 -9.51
CA LEU A 254 10.94 -0.71 -9.77
C LEU A 254 10.04 -1.67 -10.58
N ARG A 255 8.73 -1.68 -10.28
CA ARG A 255 7.74 -2.49 -11.00
C ARG A 255 7.46 -1.98 -12.41
N SER A 256 7.34 -0.67 -12.61
CA SER A 256 7.10 -0.08 -13.94
C SER A 256 8.27 -0.29 -14.90
N LYS A 257 9.49 -0.39 -14.37
CA LYS A 257 10.69 -0.77 -15.13
C LYS A 257 10.82 -2.28 -15.38
N GLY A 258 9.91 -3.10 -14.86
CA GLY A 258 9.93 -4.56 -15.05
C GLY A 258 11.00 -5.29 -14.23
N LEU A 259 11.60 -4.67 -13.21
CA LEU A 259 12.59 -5.35 -12.36
C LEU A 259 11.95 -6.41 -11.44
N THR A 260 10.72 -6.16 -11.00
CA THR A 260 9.95 -7.07 -10.15
C THR A 260 8.47 -6.95 -10.49
N THR A 261 7.68 -7.98 -10.19
CA THR A 261 6.21 -7.93 -10.26
C THR A 261 5.56 -7.59 -8.92
N HIS A 262 6.36 -7.51 -7.86
CA HIS A 262 5.93 -7.35 -6.48
C HIS A 262 6.21 -5.92 -5.98
N LEU A 263 5.54 -5.53 -4.89
CA LEU A 263 5.94 -4.36 -4.14
C LEU A 263 6.93 -4.80 -3.06
N LEU A 264 8.18 -4.35 -3.16
CA LEU A 264 9.21 -4.59 -2.14
C LEU A 264 8.87 -3.87 -0.81
N PRO A 265 9.31 -4.41 0.35
CA PRO A 265 9.11 -3.80 1.67
C PRO A 265 10.18 -2.72 1.95
N LEU A 266 10.17 -1.65 1.17
CA LEU A 266 11.14 -0.55 1.26
C LEU A 266 11.08 0.23 2.58
N ALA A 267 9.92 0.39 3.22
CA ALA A 267 9.82 1.01 4.54
C ALA A 267 10.47 0.14 5.63
N ALA A 268 10.28 -1.18 5.57
CA ALA A 268 10.98 -2.12 6.43
C ALA A 268 12.50 -2.09 6.17
N GLY A 269 12.91 -2.10 4.89
CA GLY A 269 14.31 -1.98 4.48
C GLY A 269 14.94 -0.67 4.95
N PHE A 270 14.23 0.44 4.84
CA PHE A 270 14.71 1.77 5.25
C PHE A 270 14.95 1.80 6.76
N LYS A 271 13.99 1.29 7.55
CA LYS A 271 14.13 1.15 8.99
C LYS A 271 15.34 0.31 9.39
N GLN A 272 15.58 -0.80 8.70
CA GLN A 272 16.68 -1.73 8.98
C GLN A 272 18.06 -1.20 8.53
N SER A 273 18.08 -0.45 7.42
CA SER A 273 19.30 0.15 6.90
C SER A 273 19.88 1.20 7.86
N LYS A 274 21.18 1.45 7.75
CA LYS A 274 21.86 2.54 8.46
C LYS A 274 21.71 3.90 7.77
N PHE A 275 21.18 3.92 6.56
CA PHE A 275 21.11 5.12 5.75
C PHE A 275 20.03 6.06 6.28
N ARG A 276 20.41 7.30 6.57
CA ARG A 276 19.50 8.37 7.00
C ARG A 276 19.89 9.63 6.23
N PRO A 277 19.10 10.07 5.23
CA PRO A 277 19.42 11.27 4.47
C PRO A 277 19.37 12.49 5.41
N GLN A 278 20.44 13.29 5.41
CA GLN A 278 20.56 14.51 6.23
C GLN A 278 20.59 15.79 5.37
N GLY A 279 20.48 15.65 4.05
CA GLY A 279 20.49 16.76 3.09
C GLY A 279 21.89 17.27 2.76
N ARG A 280 22.95 16.62 3.26
CA ARG A 280 24.36 16.94 2.97
C ARG A 280 25.00 15.97 1.98
N GLU A 281 24.32 14.87 1.71
CA GLU A 281 24.74 13.79 0.84
C GLU A 281 24.66 14.23 -0.62
N GLY A 282 25.65 13.86 -1.43
CA GLY A 282 25.56 13.98 -2.87
C GLY A 282 24.69 12.88 -3.47
N ALA A 283 24.40 13.00 -4.77
CA ALA A 283 23.54 12.05 -5.48
C ALA A 283 24.08 10.61 -5.44
N LEU A 284 25.41 10.44 -5.43
CA LEU A 284 26.05 9.12 -5.31
C LEU A 284 25.78 8.49 -3.94
N GLU A 285 26.00 9.23 -2.84
CA GLU A 285 25.77 8.71 -1.49
C GLU A 285 24.30 8.38 -1.25
N LYS A 286 23.38 9.21 -1.78
CA LYS A 286 21.94 8.93 -1.70
C LYS A 286 21.55 7.67 -2.49
N LEU A 287 22.12 7.46 -3.67
CA LEU A 287 21.91 6.27 -4.48
C LEU A 287 22.46 5.00 -3.80
N GLU A 288 23.66 5.06 -3.23
CA GLU A 288 24.24 3.94 -2.47
C GLU A 288 23.43 3.63 -1.19
N GLY A 289 22.93 4.68 -0.54
CA GLY A 289 21.99 4.59 0.56
C GLY A 289 20.72 3.86 0.17
N PHE A 290 20.09 4.27 -0.93
CA PHE A 290 18.90 3.61 -1.47
C PHE A 290 19.16 2.16 -1.89
N CYS A 291 20.33 1.86 -2.49
CA CYS A 291 20.73 0.48 -2.77
C CYS A 291 20.75 -0.38 -1.50
N SER A 292 21.27 0.15 -0.40
CA SER A 292 21.29 -0.53 0.89
C SER A 292 19.89 -0.76 1.44
N VAL A 293 18.97 0.20 1.24
CA VAL A 293 17.54 0.06 1.59
C VAL A 293 16.89 -1.10 0.82
N VAL A 294 17.14 -1.18 -0.49
CA VAL A 294 16.59 -2.25 -1.36
C VAL A 294 17.13 -3.62 -0.94
N GLU A 295 18.42 -3.73 -0.63
CA GLU A 295 19.01 -5.00 -0.16
C GLU A 295 18.42 -5.48 1.16
N GLU A 296 18.23 -4.58 2.13
CA GLU A 296 17.57 -4.91 3.39
C GLU A 296 16.11 -5.31 3.16
N ALA A 297 15.41 -4.63 2.24
CA ALA A 297 14.05 -5.01 1.84
C ALA A 297 13.99 -6.42 1.22
N VAL A 298 14.95 -6.76 0.35
CA VAL A 298 15.06 -8.11 -0.24
C VAL A 298 15.38 -9.16 0.83
N ALA A 299 16.29 -8.86 1.75
CA ALA A 299 16.64 -9.76 2.85
C ALA A 299 15.45 -10.04 3.79
N ILE A 300 14.64 -9.00 4.08
CA ILE A 300 13.38 -9.14 4.82
C ILE A 300 12.39 -9.99 4.01
N GLY A 301 12.24 -9.72 2.72
CA GLY A 301 11.38 -10.49 1.83
C GLY A 301 11.70 -11.98 1.82
N HIS A 302 12.99 -12.34 1.77
CA HIS A 302 13.43 -13.73 1.90
C HIS A 302 13.06 -14.36 3.25
N LYS A 303 13.29 -13.66 4.37
CA LYS A 303 12.93 -14.16 5.71
C LYS A 303 11.43 -14.39 5.84
N ASP A 304 10.62 -13.48 5.31
CA ASP A 304 9.16 -13.59 5.35
C ASP A 304 8.67 -14.77 4.49
N LEU A 305 9.28 -14.99 3.32
CA LEU A 305 9.01 -16.16 2.50
C LEU A 305 9.42 -17.46 3.21
N ASP A 306 10.58 -17.50 3.85
CA ASP A 306 11.04 -18.68 4.59
C ASP A 306 10.09 -19.05 5.73
N ARG A 307 9.53 -18.06 6.44
CA ARG A 307 8.50 -18.30 7.47
C ARG A 307 7.23 -18.92 6.88
N LEU A 308 6.79 -18.45 5.70
CA LEU A 308 5.62 -19.02 5.03
C LEU A 308 5.86 -20.44 4.52
N ILE A 309 7.05 -20.70 3.97
CA ILE A 309 7.44 -22.05 3.53
C ILE A 309 7.45 -23.00 4.72
N LEU A 310 8.06 -22.60 5.84
CA LEU A 310 8.10 -23.41 7.06
C LEU A 310 6.69 -23.69 7.60
N ALA A 311 5.82 -22.68 7.65
CA ALA A 311 4.43 -22.85 8.07
C ALA A 311 3.67 -23.83 7.17
N ARG A 312 3.85 -23.74 5.84
CA ARG A 312 3.29 -24.70 4.89
C ARG A 312 3.78 -26.11 5.16
N GLU A 313 5.08 -26.31 5.36
CA GLU A 313 5.67 -27.63 5.61
C GLU A 313 5.13 -28.26 6.89
N LEU A 314 5.07 -27.50 7.98
CA LEU A 314 4.55 -27.97 9.26
C LEU A 314 3.08 -28.40 9.16
N MET A 315 2.24 -27.57 8.53
CA MET A 315 0.83 -27.91 8.33
C MET A 315 0.65 -29.07 7.33
N SER A 316 1.50 -29.16 6.30
CA SER A 316 1.44 -30.23 5.29
C SER A 316 1.71 -31.62 5.88
N ARG A 317 2.56 -31.72 6.91
CA ARG A 317 2.79 -32.98 7.64
C ARG A 317 1.53 -33.47 8.35
N VAL A 318 0.67 -32.56 8.80
CA VAL A 318 -0.62 -32.89 9.43
C VAL A 318 -1.64 -33.28 8.36
N THR A 319 -1.72 -32.53 7.25
CA THR A 319 -2.68 -32.79 6.17
C THR A 319 -2.40 -34.09 5.42
N ALA A 320 -1.14 -34.52 5.31
CA ALA A 320 -0.75 -35.78 4.66
C ALA A 320 -1.38 -37.03 5.30
N ARG A 321 -1.80 -36.93 6.58
CA ARG A 321 -2.47 -38.02 7.31
C ARG A 321 -3.99 -37.94 7.24
N CYS A 322 -4.54 -36.93 6.56
CA CYS A 322 -5.99 -36.73 6.47
C CYS A 322 -6.63 -37.67 5.46
N ARG A 323 -7.91 -37.99 5.70
CA ARG A 323 -8.77 -38.65 4.71
C ARG A 323 -8.98 -37.71 3.51
N SER A 324 -9.21 -38.28 2.34
CA SER A 324 -9.47 -37.53 1.10
C SER A 324 -10.68 -36.59 1.17
N SER A 325 -11.66 -36.87 2.04
CA SER A 325 -12.82 -36.02 2.27
C SER A 325 -12.59 -34.85 3.23
N SER A 326 -11.40 -34.73 3.83
CA SER A 326 -11.08 -33.65 4.78
C SER A 326 -10.99 -32.30 4.08
N LYS A 327 -11.51 -31.25 4.74
CA LYS A 327 -11.34 -29.86 4.33
C LYS A 327 -10.11 -29.17 4.93
N LEU A 328 -9.30 -29.92 5.70
CA LEU A 328 -8.11 -29.39 6.35
C LEU A 328 -7.05 -28.87 5.36
N PRO A 329 -6.75 -29.54 4.23
CA PRO A 329 -5.83 -28.99 3.23
C PRO A 329 -6.27 -27.61 2.73
N GLN A 330 -7.56 -27.43 2.45
CA GLN A 330 -8.08 -26.14 1.99
C GLN A 330 -8.03 -25.08 3.10
N LEU A 331 -8.19 -25.46 4.37
CA LEU A 331 -7.96 -24.54 5.50
C LEU A 331 -6.49 -24.08 5.56
N VAL A 332 -5.54 -24.96 5.28
CA VAL A 332 -4.12 -24.60 5.18
C VAL A 332 -3.89 -23.63 4.02
N ASP A 333 -4.52 -23.84 2.87
CA ASP A 333 -4.43 -22.91 1.74
C ASP A 333 -4.97 -21.52 2.09
N LEU A 334 -6.04 -21.44 2.91
CA LEU A 334 -6.53 -20.17 3.45
C LEU A 334 -5.47 -19.48 4.32
N PHE A 335 -4.82 -20.22 5.21
CA PHE A 335 -3.73 -19.67 6.04
C PHE A 335 -2.55 -19.19 5.20
N LEU A 336 -2.19 -19.88 4.13
CA LEU A 336 -1.06 -19.47 3.29
C LEU A 336 -1.40 -18.25 2.45
N SER A 337 -2.61 -18.19 1.90
CA SER A 337 -3.06 -17.10 1.03
C SER A 337 -3.45 -15.82 1.76
N ARG A 338 -3.84 -15.89 3.05
CA ARG A 338 -4.37 -14.75 3.79
C ARG A 338 -3.57 -14.45 5.06
N PRO A 339 -3.39 -13.16 5.42
CA PRO A 339 -2.65 -12.77 6.62
C PRO A 339 -3.40 -13.16 7.89
N LEU A 340 -4.72 -13.24 7.83
CA LEU A 340 -5.60 -13.58 8.93
C LEU A 340 -6.72 -14.53 8.47
N VAL A 341 -7.03 -15.51 9.29
CA VAL A 341 -8.17 -16.42 9.11
C VAL A 341 -8.95 -16.52 10.43
N THR A 342 -10.27 -16.38 10.36
CA THR A 342 -11.19 -16.62 11.47
C THR A 342 -12.00 -17.90 11.25
N VAL A 343 -12.60 -18.42 12.33
CA VAL A 343 -13.50 -19.58 12.23
C VAL A 343 -14.63 -19.33 11.23
N PRO A 344 -15.37 -18.21 11.30
CA PRO A 344 -16.52 -18.06 10.40
C PRO A 344 -16.12 -17.72 8.97
N LEU A 345 -14.99 -17.02 8.76
CA LEU A 345 -14.43 -16.83 7.42
C LEU A 345 -14.10 -18.19 6.78
N ALA A 346 -13.39 -19.04 7.50
CA ALA A 346 -13.05 -20.37 7.03
C ALA A 346 -14.31 -21.24 6.81
N ALA A 347 -15.30 -21.16 7.70
CA ALA A 347 -16.56 -21.89 7.57
C ALA A 347 -17.29 -21.50 6.27
N LYS A 348 -17.40 -20.20 6.01
CA LYS A 348 -18.01 -19.62 4.80
C LYS A 348 -17.27 -20.06 3.54
N LEU A 349 -15.95 -19.86 3.49
CA LEU A 349 -15.15 -20.16 2.29
C LEU A 349 -15.03 -21.65 1.99
N LEU A 350 -14.95 -22.49 3.03
CA LEU A 350 -14.84 -23.95 2.88
C LEU A 350 -16.21 -24.64 2.77
N ARG A 351 -17.31 -23.90 2.98
CA ARG A 351 -18.69 -24.39 3.01
C ARG A 351 -18.87 -25.53 4.01
N VAL A 352 -18.38 -25.31 5.24
CA VAL A 352 -18.49 -26.25 6.36
C VAL A 352 -19.04 -25.54 7.58
N THR A 353 -19.48 -26.30 8.58
CA THR A 353 -19.94 -25.70 9.84
C THR A 353 -18.78 -25.08 10.62
N PRO A 354 -19.01 -24.02 11.42
CA PRO A 354 -17.98 -23.46 12.30
C PRO A 354 -17.35 -24.51 13.22
N LYS A 355 -18.15 -25.47 13.71
CA LYS A 355 -17.66 -26.58 14.53
C LYS A 355 -16.67 -27.48 13.78
N ALA A 356 -16.87 -27.70 12.49
CA ALA A 356 -15.92 -28.45 11.67
C ALA A 356 -14.58 -27.70 11.55
N VAL A 357 -14.61 -26.37 11.44
CA VAL A 357 -13.38 -25.55 11.45
C VAL A 357 -12.67 -25.65 12.80
N ASP A 358 -13.37 -25.55 13.93
CA ASP A 358 -12.76 -25.71 15.26
C ASP A 358 -12.05 -27.06 15.41
N LEU A 359 -12.66 -28.15 14.90
CA LEU A 359 -12.04 -29.49 14.91
C LEU A 359 -10.80 -29.54 14.02
N MET A 360 -10.82 -28.89 12.84
CA MET A 360 -9.66 -28.77 11.96
C MET A 360 -8.52 -27.96 12.60
N LEU A 361 -8.83 -26.86 13.29
CA LEU A 361 -7.84 -26.06 14.02
C LEU A 361 -7.23 -26.85 15.18
N ALA A 362 -8.04 -27.60 15.93
CA ALA A 362 -7.56 -28.49 16.98
C ALA A 362 -6.66 -29.61 16.41
N GLN A 363 -6.99 -30.12 15.23
CA GLN A 363 -6.20 -31.13 14.52
C GLN A 363 -4.82 -30.62 14.07
N LEU A 364 -4.70 -29.33 13.70
CA LEU A 364 -3.39 -28.73 13.39
C LEU A 364 -2.45 -28.73 14.61
N GLY A 365 -2.98 -28.65 15.83
CA GLY A 365 -2.20 -28.74 17.07
C GLY A 365 -1.03 -27.76 17.07
N GLY A 366 0.20 -28.28 17.22
CA GLY A 366 1.43 -27.45 17.22
C GLY A 366 1.78 -26.80 15.87
N ALA A 367 1.12 -27.18 14.77
CA ALA A 367 1.26 -26.52 13.48
C ALA A 367 0.26 -25.37 13.26
N LEU A 368 -0.64 -25.13 14.22
CA LEU A 368 -1.62 -24.05 14.15
C LEU A 368 -0.90 -22.68 14.18
N PRO A 369 -1.19 -21.76 13.24
CA PRO A 369 -0.65 -20.41 13.29
C PRO A 369 -0.99 -19.66 14.57
N ARG A 370 -0.26 -18.60 14.88
CA ARG A 370 -0.43 -17.85 16.12
C ARG A 370 -1.82 -17.18 16.16
N GLU A 371 -2.48 -17.25 17.31
CA GLU A 371 -3.68 -16.46 17.56
C GLU A 371 -3.33 -14.98 17.75
N LEU A 372 -4.03 -14.10 17.04
CA LEU A 372 -3.81 -12.65 17.04
C LEU A 372 -4.75 -11.89 17.99
N THR A 373 -5.96 -12.41 18.22
CA THR A 373 -7.04 -11.70 18.91
C THR A 373 -7.05 -11.86 20.43
N GLY A 374 -6.51 -12.96 20.98
CA GLY A 374 -6.53 -13.25 22.42
C GLY A 374 -7.94 -13.30 23.05
N ARG A 375 -8.97 -13.64 22.27
CA ARG A 375 -10.39 -13.58 22.68
C ARG A 375 -10.98 -14.96 22.88
N SER A 376 -12.08 -15.06 23.65
CA SER A 376 -12.87 -16.30 23.73
C SER A 376 -13.80 -16.50 22.52
N ARG A 377 -14.26 -15.41 21.89
CA ARG A 377 -15.08 -15.40 20.67
C ARG A 377 -14.40 -14.57 19.58
N TYR A 378 -14.69 -14.86 18.30
CA TYR A 378 -14.08 -14.18 17.15
C TYR A 378 -12.55 -14.33 17.12
N ARG A 379 -12.07 -15.54 17.40
CA ARG A 379 -10.65 -15.86 17.35
C ARG A 379 -10.14 -15.79 15.91
N ALA A 380 -8.96 -15.20 15.76
CA ALA A 380 -8.28 -15.09 14.50
C ALA A 380 -6.84 -15.58 14.60
N TRP A 381 -6.39 -16.30 13.58
CA TRP A 381 -5.05 -16.86 13.50
C TRP A 381 -4.35 -16.35 12.25
N GLY A 382 -3.04 -16.13 12.37
CA GLY A 382 -2.23 -15.62 11.28
C GLY A 382 -0.80 -16.13 11.36
N ILE A 383 -0.14 -16.11 10.20
CA ILE A 383 1.30 -16.29 10.09
C ILE A 383 1.84 -14.86 9.95
N VAL A 384 2.43 -14.30 11.00
CA VAL A 384 2.94 -12.92 11.04
C VAL A 384 4.41 -12.93 11.37
#